data_AF-A0A7W0V4M3-F1
#
_entry.id   AF-A0A7W0V4M3-F1
#
_cell.length_a   1.000
_cell.length_b   1.000
_cell.length_c   1.000
_cell.angle_alpha   90.00
_cell.angle_beta   90.00
_cell.angle_gamma   90.00
#
_symmetry.space_group_name_H-M   'P 1'
#
loop_
_entity.id
_entity.type
_entity.pdbx_description
1 polymer ?
#
loop_
_entity_poly.entity_id
_entity_poly.type
_entity_poly.pdbx_seq_one_letter_code
_entity_poly.pdbx_strand_id
1 'polypeptide(L)'
;MTDPCPYPTLEESVLVVVKAVAARRARHRADPAQSKLTTSAIAERVTGITLPPRRGRDGWWLVGRVLDEIDDADFSVWYIPASRRIGISRRDRPVLVVPSPPVDSPYYYDGLRRKWIDSITGEVIADPNATGSPGPAHGHESGSRAVT
;
A
#
# COMPACT_ATOMS: atom_id res chain seq x y z
N MET A 1 -8.10 -39.98 9.48
CA MET A 1 -7.00 -39.65 8.55
C MET A 1 -7.23 -38.22 8.11
N THR A 2 -6.48 -37.27 8.67
CA THR A 2 -6.62 -35.84 8.31
C THR A 2 -5.60 -35.58 7.21
N ASP A 3 -6.08 -35.33 5.99
CA ASP A 3 -5.24 -34.83 4.91
C ASP A 3 -4.49 -33.58 5.43
N PRO A 4 -3.16 -33.47 5.25
CA PRO A 4 -2.46 -32.24 5.59
C PRO A 4 -3.08 -31.12 4.76
N CYS A 5 -3.56 -30.06 5.43
CA CYS A 5 -4.09 -28.88 4.75
C CYS A 5 -3.05 -28.42 3.70
N PRO A 6 -3.40 -28.41 2.40
CA PRO A 6 -2.43 -28.13 1.36
C PRO A 6 -1.87 -26.73 1.53
N TYR A 7 -0.57 -26.59 1.29
CA TYR A 7 0.12 -25.31 1.31
C TYR A 7 -0.36 -24.45 0.11
N PRO A 8 -0.76 -23.18 0.31
CA PRO A 8 -1.18 -22.32 -0.80
C PRO A 8 -0.05 -22.10 -1.80
N THR A 9 -0.35 -22.23 -3.10
CA THR A 9 0.64 -21.84 -4.11
C THR A 9 0.78 -20.31 -4.15
N LEU A 10 1.88 -19.83 -4.77
CA LEU A 10 2.07 -18.40 -4.98
C LEU A 10 0.96 -17.81 -5.86
N GLU A 11 0.57 -18.51 -6.93
CA GLU A 11 -0.50 -18.08 -7.84
C GLU A 11 -1.84 -17.97 -7.12
N GLU A 12 -2.19 -18.97 -6.30
CA GLU A 12 -3.40 -18.91 -5.47
C GLU A 12 -3.36 -17.73 -4.50
N SER A 13 -2.21 -17.51 -3.86
CA SER A 13 -2.01 -16.41 -2.91
C SER A 13 -2.20 -15.04 -3.60
N VAL A 14 -1.60 -14.86 -4.78
CA VAL A 14 -1.77 -13.64 -5.59
C VAL A 14 -3.23 -13.44 -5.97
N LEU A 15 -3.89 -14.49 -6.48
CA LEU A 15 -5.29 -14.41 -6.88
C LEU A 15 -6.21 -14.04 -5.71
N VAL A 16 -5.95 -14.61 -4.53
CA VAL A 16 -6.72 -14.33 -3.32
C VAL A 16 -6.54 -12.87 -2.88
N VAL A 17 -5.33 -12.34 -2.92
CA VAL A 17 -5.06 -10.93 -2.58
C VAL A 17 -5.74 -9.99 -3.59
N VAL A 18 -5.67 -10.30 -4.90
CA VAL A 18 -6.37 -9.52 -5.93
C VAL A 18 -7.88 -9.51 -5.69
N LYS A 19 -8.48 -10.66 -5.35
CA LYS A 19 -9.91 -10.74 -5.00
C LYS A 19 -10.24 -9.93 -3.76
N ALA A 20 -9.39 -9.94 -2.74
CA ALA A 20 -9.58 -9.15 -1.52
C ALA A 20 -9.55 -7.64 -1.81
N VAL A 21 -8.59 -7.18 -2.62
CA VAL A 21 -8.51 -5.79 -3.09
C VAL A 21 -9.76 -5.41 -3.89
N ALA A 22 -10.15 -6.24 -4.85
CA ALA A 22 -11.34 -6.00 -5.66
C ALA A 22 -12.61 -5.87 -4.82
N ALA A 23 -12.77 -6.74 -3.81
CA ALA A 23 -13.88 -6.68 -2.87
C ALA A 23 -13.89 -5.39 -2.04
N ARG A 24 -12.72 -4.93 -1.56
CA ARG A 24 -12.62 -3.64 -0.84
C ARG A 24 -12.96 -2.46 -1.73
N ARG A 25 -12.41 -2.41 -2.96
CA ARG A 25 -12.74 -1.37 -3.94
C ARG A 25 -14.23 -1.36 -4.28
N ALA A 26 -14.85 -2.54 -4.41
CA ALA A 26 -16.29 -2.65 -4.66
C ALA A 26 -17.13 -2.09 -3.51
N ARG A 27 -16.72 -2.29 -2.25
CA ARG A 27 -17.39 -1.68 -1.08
C ARG A 27 -17.35 -0.16 -1.14
N HIS A 28 -16.19 0.43 -1.43
CA HIS A 28 -16.06 1.88 -1.55
C HIS A 28 -16.90 2.47 -2.67
N ARG A 29 -16.99 1.79 -3.83
CA ARG A 29 -17.88 2.23 -4.91
C ARG A 29 -19.36 2.19 -4.55
N ALA A 30 -19.75 1.28 -3.65
CA ALA A 30 -21.12 1.14 -3.19
C ALA A 30 -21.45 2.06 -2.01
N ASP A 31 -20.45 2.72 -1.41
CA ASP A 31 -20.63 3.61 -0.27
C ASP A 31 -21.03 5.02 -0.74
N PRO A 32 -22.22 5.53 -0.38
CA PRO A 32 -22.63 6.90 -0.71
C PRO A 32 -21.68 7.98 -0.19
N ALA A 33 -21.00 7.73 0.94
CA ALA A 33 -20.02 8.67 1.51
C ALA A 33 -18.82 8.90 0.58
N GLN A 34 -18.51 7.92 -0.28
CA GLN A 34 -17.39 7.94 -1.21
C GLN A 34 -17.81 8.23 -2.66
N SER A 35 -19.04 8.69 -2.88
CA SER A 35 -19.62 8.96 -4.22
C SER A 35 -18.83 9.95 -5.09
N LYS A 36 -17.98 10.78 -4.48
CA LYS A 36 -17.12 11.75 -5.18
C LYS A 36 -15.83 11.13 -5.73
N LEU A 37 -15.46 9.93 -5.28
CA LEU A 37 -14.24 9.26 -5.72
C LEU A 37 -14.49 8.52 -7.03
N THR A 38 -13.61 8.74 -8.00
CA THR A 38 -13.63 7.98 -9.26
C THR A 38 -13.14 6.55 -9.02
N THR A 39 -13.47 5.63 -9.93
CA THR A 39 -12.94 4.26 -9.90
C THR A 39 -11.40 4.23 -9.85
N SER A 40 -10.73 5.16 -10.56
CA SER A 40 -9.27 5.29 -10.55
C SER A 40 -8.75 5.79 -9.20
N ALA A 41 -9.40 6.80 -8.62
CA ALA A 41 -9.02 7.32 -7.30
C ALA A 41 -9.13 6.26 -6.19
N ILE A 42 -10.16 5.40 -6.26
CA ILE A 42 -10.31 4.23 -5.37
C ILE A 42 -9.22 3.19 -5.64
N ALA A 43 -8.89 2.95 -6.92
CA ALA A 43 -7.87 1.97 -7.29
C ALA A 43 -6.48 2.35 -6.79
N GLU A 44 -6.13 3.64 -6.80
CA GLU A 44 -4.85 4.15 -6.31
C GLU A 44 -4.71 4.00 -4.78
N ARG A 45 -5.82 4.16 -4.04
CA ARG A 45 -5.82 4.20 -2.56
C ARG A 45 -6.04 2.84 -1.89
N VAL A 46 -6.49 1.84 -2.64
CA VAL A 46 -6.69 0.48 -2.13
C VAL A 46 -5.75 -0.47 -2.85
N THR A 47 -4.69 -0.89 -2.16
CA THR A 47 -3.60 -1.71 -2.73
C THR A 47 -3.45 -3.03 -1.99
N GLY A 48 -2.88 -4.03 -2.66
CA GLY A 48 -2.66 -5.35 -2.10
C GLY A 48 -1.20 -5.76 -2.18
N ILE A 49 -0.72 -6.46 -1.15
CA ILE A 49 0.63 -7.01 -1.10
C ILE A 49 0.51 -8.50 -0.82
N THR A 50 0.99 -9.32 -1.75
CA THR A 50 1.12 -10.76 -1.54
C THR A 50 2.32 -11.04 -0.65
N LEU A 51 2.15 -11.95 0.31
CA LEU A 51 3.18 -12.36 1.25
C LEU A 51 3.46 -13.85 1.08
N PRO A 52 4.66 -14.34 1.44
CA PRO A 52 4.88 -15.77 1.60
C PRO A 52 3.82 -16.36 2.55
N PRO A 53 3.11 -17.43 2.17
CA PRO A 53 2.07 -18.03 2.99
C PRO A 53 2.56 -18.38 4.39
N ARG A 54 1.86 -17.87 5.41
CA ARG A 54 2.16 -18.18 6.83
C ARG A 54 0.98 -18.91 7.44
N ARG A 55 1.26 -20.04 8.09
CA ARG A 55 0.23 -20.85 8.73
C ARG A 55 -0.41 -20.09 9.89
N GLY A 56 -1.74 -20.02 9.88
CA GLY A 56 -2.57 -19.51 10.96
C GLY A 56 -3.23 -20.64 11.74
N ARG A 57 -4.42 -20.38 12.28
CA ARG A 57 -5.26 -21.36 13.00
C ARG A 57 -6.28 -21.99 12.06
N ASP A 58 -6.73 -23.19 12.38
CA ASP A 58 -7.90 -23.83 11.75
C ASP A 58 -7.85 -23.93 10.22
N GLY A 59 -6.65 -24.19 9.67
CA GLY A 59 -6.44 -24.34 8.23
C GLY A 59 -6.32 -23.02 7.46
N TRP A 60 -6.42 -21.87 8.13
CA TRP A 60 -6.18 -20.57 7.53
C TRP A 60 -4.69 -20.30 7.31
N TRP A 61 -4.39 -19.70 6.18
CA TRP A 61 -3.08 -19.20 5.81
C TRP A 61 -3.14 -17.69 5.60
N LEU A 62 -2.25 -16.94 6.23
CA LEU A 62 -2.02 -15.53 5.90
C LEU A 62 -1.25 -15.49 4.59
N VAL A 63 -1.87 -14.93 3.54
CA VAL A 63 -1.30 -14.91 2.18
C VAL A 63 -1.03 -13.50 1.67
N GLY A 64 -1.49 -12.47 2.38
CA GLY A 64 -1.23 -11.10 1.99
C GLY A 64 -1.85 -10.06 2.89
N ARG A 65 -1.81 -8.83 2.42
CA ARG A 65 -2.40 -7.66 3.06
C ARG A 65 -3.12 -6.79 2.04
N VAL A 66 -4.13 -6.05 2.53
CA VAL A 66 -4.73 -4.93 1.80
C VAL A 66 -4.47 -3.68 2.61
N LEU A 67 -3.87 -2.68 1.98
CA LEU A 67 -3.78 -1.31 2.51
C LEU A 67 -4.94 -0.52 1.92
N ASP A 68 -5.71 0.10 2.80
CA ASP A 68 -6.87 0.90 2.44
C ASP A 68 -6.70 2.31 2.99
N GLU A 69 -6.21 3.22 2.14
CA GLU A 69 -5.94 4.61 2.52
C GLU A 69 -7.22 5.44 2.66
N ILE A 70 -8.37 4.95 2.15
CA ILE A 70 -9.65 5.66 2.28
C ILE A 70 -10.16 5.55 3.73
N ASP A 71 -10.08 4.37 4.32
CA ASP A 71 -10.52 4.09 5.70
C ASP A 71 -9.38 4.16 6.72
N ASP A 72 -8.17 4.56 6.28
CA ASP A 72 -6.91 4.46 7.01
C ASP A 72 -6.78 3.12 7.77
N ALA A 73 -6.89 2.02 7.01
CA ALA A 73 -6.97 0.69 7.56
C ALA A 73 -6.06 -0.29 6.83
N ASP A 74 -5.36 -1.12 7.62
CA ASP A 74 -4.64 -2.28 7.11
C ASP A 74 -5.46 -3.54 7.36
N PHE A 75 -5.51 -4.44 6.38
CA PHE A 75 -6.18 -5.73 6.51
C PHE A 75 -5.22 -6.88 6.24
N SER A 76 -5.37 -7.96 7.01
CA SER A 76 -4.78 -9.26 6.70
C SER A 76 -5.70 -10.03 5.76
N VAL A 77 -5.12 -10.69 4.76
CA VAL A 77 -5.83 -11.56 3.83
C VAL A 77 -5.52 -13.02 4.16
N TRP A 78 -6.58 -13.77 4.43
CA TRP A 78 -6.52 -15.16 4.85
C TRP A 78 -7.10 -16.09 3.78
N TYR A 79 -6.53 -17.28 3.64
CA TYR A 79 -6.95 -18.27 2.67
C TYR A 79 -6.99 -19.68 3.27
N ILE A 80 -8.03 -20.45 2.97
CA ILE A 80 -8.06 -21.91 3.17
C ILE A 80 -8.07 -22.56 1.78
N PRO A 81 -6.96 -23.17 1.32
CA PRO A 81 -6.89 -23.79 0.00
C PRO A 81 -7.92 -24.89 -0.23
N ALA A 82 -8.08 -25.80 0.74
CA ALA A 82 -8.98 -26.96 0.64
C ALA A 82 -10.43 -26.58 0.33
N SER A 83 -10.93 -25.49 0.93
CA SER A 83 -12.29 -24.99 0.72
C SER A 83 -12.35 -23.72 -0.14
N ARG A 84 -11.21 -23.27 -0.68
CA ARG A 84 -11.04 -22.01 -1.42
C ARG A 84 -11.67 -20.78 -0.74
N ARG A 85 -11.62 -20.73 0.59
CA ARG A 85 -12.27 -19.65 1.37
C ARG A 85 -11.31 -18.48 1.56
N ILE A 86 -11.81 -17.27 1.35
CA ILE A 86 -11.07 -16.02 1.53
C ILE A 86 -11.63 -15.29 2.74
N GLY A 87 -10.77 -14.90 3.66
CA GLY A 87 -11.09 -14.09 4.83
C GLY A 87 -10.31 -12.78 4.81
N ILE A 88 -10.89 -11.71 5.36
CA ILE A 88 -10.22 -10.42 5.53
C ILE A 88 -10.47 -9.97 6.96
N SER A 89 -9.41 -9.62 7.69
CA SER A 89 -9.51 -9.09 9.05
C SER A 89 -8.75 -7.78 9.16
N ARG A 90 -9.34 -6.76 9.80
CA ARG A 90 -8.64 -5.50 10.09
C ARG A 90 -7.46 -5.79 11.04
N ARG A 91 -6.35 -5.12 10.81
CA ARG A 91 -5.20 -5.10 11.72
C ARG A 91 -5.27 -3.82 12.53
N ASP A 92 -5.07 -3.95 13.83
CA ASP A 92 -4.76 -2.79 14.65
C ASP A 92 -3.37 -2.29 14.24
N ARG A 93 -3.32 -1.06 13.71
CA ARG A 93 -2.03 -0.39 13.55
C ARG A 93 -1.54 -0.01 14.94
N PRO A 94 -0.27 -0.28 15.29
CA PRO A 94 0.34 0.50 16.35
C PRO A 94 0.25 1.97 15.94
N VAL A 95 -0.21 2.84 16.84
CA VAL A 95 -0.26 4.29 16.61
C VAL A 95 1.18 4.74 16.37
N LEU A 96 1.57 4.84 15.10
CA LEU A 96 2.78 5.53 14.71
C LEU A 96 2.47 7.01 14.87
N VAL A 97 2.96 7.58 15.96
CA VAL A 97 3.01 9.02 16.14
C VAL A 97 3.94 9.54 15.04
N VAL A 98 3.36 9.88 13.89
CA VAL A 98 4.06 10.72 12.92
C VAL A 98 4.30 12.03 13.65
N PRO A 99 5.55 12.48 13.82
CA PRO A 99 5.79 13.77 14.45
C PRO A 99 5.00 14.81 13.66
N SER A 100 4.16 15.57 14.36
CA SER A 100 3.48 16.71 13.77
C SER A 100 4.53 17.55 13.03
N PRO A 101 4.26 17.99 11.79
CA PRO A 101 5.18 18.91 11.13
C PRO A 101 5.48 20.08 12.09
N PRO A 102 6.74 20.52 12.20
CA PRO A 102 7.10 21.60 13.12
C PRO A 102 6.20 22.80 12.84
N VAL A 103 5.49 23.27 13.87
CA VAL A 103 4.55 24.41 13.78
C VAL A 103 5.24 25.66 13.22
N ASP A 104 6.56 25.72 13.31
CA ASP A 104 7.38 26.86 12.90
C ASP A 104 7.93 26.78 11.46
N SER A 105 7.61 25.73 10.69
CA SER A 105 8.07 25.59 9.30
C SER A 105 6.91 25.48 8.29
N PRO A 106 6.84 26.36 7.27
CA PRO A 106 5.79 26.31 6.24
C PRO A 106 5.94 25.11 5.29
N TYR A 107 6.97 24.28 5.47
CA TYR A 107 7.21 23.07 4.69
C TYR A 107 7.93 22.01 5.52
N TYR A 108 7.68 20.74 5.20
CA TYR A 108 8.38 19.59 5.78
C TYR A 108 8.80 18.59 4.70
N TYR A 109 9.85 17.83 4.97
CA TYR A 109 10.31 16.79 4.05
C TYR A 109 9.63 15.46 4.37
N ASP A 110 8.84 14.95 3.42
CA ASP A 110 8.31 13.59 3.46
C ASP A 110 9.41 12.61 3.02
N GLY A 111 10.10 12.03 4.02
CA GLY A 111 11.17 11.06 3.81
C GLY A 111 10.72 9.74 3.17
N LEU A 112 9.43 9.40 3.23
CA LEU A 112 8.89 8.20 2.57
C LEU A 112 8.76 8.43 1.07
N ARG A 113 8.29 9.61 0.67
CA ARG A 113 8.06 9.97 -0.74
C ARG A 113 9.24 10.71 -1.38
N ARG A 114 10.26 11.07 -0.58
CA ARG A 114 11.42 11.88 -0.98
C ARG A 114 11.01 13.22 -1.59
N LYS A 115 10.00 13.87 -1.01
CA LYS A 115 9.40 15.11 -1.52
C LYS A 115 9.28 16.15 -0.41
N TRP A 116 9.40 17.42 -0.78
CA TRP A 116 9.04 18.53 0.10
C TRP A 116 7.54 18.80 -0.01
N ILE A 117 6.89 18.98 1.13
CA ILE A 117 5.45 19.16 1.24
C ILE A 117 5.19 20.49 1.96
N ASP A 118 4.35 21.34 1.37
CA ASP A 118 3.82 22.53 2.05
C ASP A 118 2.97 22.10 3.26
N SER A 119 3.27 22.63 4.45
CA SER A 119 2.62 22.20 5.68
C SER A 119 1.18 22.69 5.84
N ILE A 120 0.77 23.68 5.04
CA ILE A 120 -0.58 24.27 5.04
C ILE A 120 -1.46 23.60 3.98
N THR A 121 -0.95 23.42 2.76
CA THR A 121 -1.74 22.90 1.63
C THR A 121 -1.58 21.39 1.41
N GLY A 122 -0.50 20.79 1.90
CA GLY A 122 -0.16 19.40 1.63
C GLY A 122 0.32 19.14 0.19
N GLU A 123 0.55 20.19 -0.60
CA GLU A 123 1.05 20.07 -1.96
C GLU A 123 2.55 19.78 -1.99
N VAL A 124 2.99 19.09 -3.05
CA VAL A 124 4.41 18.85 -3.30
C VAL A 124 5.04 20.13 -3.82
N ILE A 125 6.08 20.61 -3.14
CA ILE A 125 6.84 21.79 -3.54
C ILE A 125 8.27 21.41 -3.97
N ALA A 126 8.92 22.31 -4.69
CA ALA A 126 10.34 22.21 -4.96
C ALA A 126 11.14 22.33 -3.65
N ASP A 127 12.38 21.83 -3.65
CA ASP A 127 13.26 21.96 -2.49
C ASP A 127 13.47 23.44 -2.14
N PRO A 128 13.06 23.88 -0.94
CA PRO A 128 13.16 25.28 -0.54
C PRO A 128 14.62 25.76 -0.39
N ASN A 129 15.58 24.84 -0.29
CA ASN A 129 17.01 25.16 -0.23
C ASN A 129 17.71 25.12 -1.61
N ALA A 130 16.97 24.85 -2.69
CA ALA A 130 17.52 24.90 -4.04
C ALA A 130 17.63 26.34 -4.54
N THR A 131 18.62 27.08 -4.04
CA THR A 131 18.94 28.42 -4.53
C THR A 131 19.69 28.32 -5.87
N GLY A 132 18.94 28.44 -6.97
CA GLY A 132 19.33 28.98 -8.28
C GLY A 132 20.70 28.64 -8.92
N SER A 133 20.64 27.97 -10.08
CA SER A 133 21.35 28.45 -11.28
C SER A 133 20.56 28.04 -12.54
N PRO A 134 20.26 28.97 -13.47
CA PRO A 134 19.68 28.65 -14.77
C PRO A 134 20.81 28.35 -15.79
N GLY A 135 20.79 27.18 -16.44
CA GLY A 135 21.68 26.86 -17.56
C GLY A 135 21.64 25.38 -17.98
N PRO A 136 21.87 25.04 -19.26
CA PRO A 136 21.01 24.12 -20.02
C PRO A 136 21.42 22.65 -20.00
N ALA A 137 20.51 21.84 -20.54
CA ALA A 137 20.60 20.40 -20.77
C ALA A 137 22.02 19.88 -21.09
N HIS A 138 22.51 18.97 -20.25
CA HIS A 138 23.39 17.90 -20.69
C HIS A 138 22.97 16.61 -19.99
N GLY A 139 22.55 15.65 -20.80
CA GLY A 139 22.36 14.28 -20.36
C GLY A 139 23.68 13.73 -19.85
N HIS A 140 23.59 12.97 -18.76
CA HIS A 140 24.57 11.93 -18.49
C HIS A 140 23.82 10.68 -18.05
N GLU A 141 23.55 9.86 -19.06
CA GLU A 141 23.55 8.42 -18.89
C GLU A 141 24.80 8.02 -18.11
N SER A 142 24.62 7.23 -17.06
CA SER A 142 25.69 6.41 -16.50
C SER A 142 25.11 5.06 -16.17
N GLY A 143 25.15 4.22 -17.21
CA GLY A 143 24.90 2.79 -17.13
C GLY A 143 25.83 2.14 -16.11
N SER A 144 25.24 1.24 -15.33
CA SER A 144 25.98 0.35 -14.44
C SER A 144 26.86 -0.56 -15.28
N ARG A 145 28.18 -0.39 -15.19
CA ARG A 145 29.15 -1.30 -15.76
C ARG A 145 29.32 -2.46 -14.78
N ALA A 146 28.79 -3.63 -15.16
CA ALA A 146 29.12 -4.90 -14.53
C ALA A 146 30.62 -5.19 -14.71
N VAL A 147 31.26 -5.68 -13.64
CA VAL A 147 32.58 -6.32 -13.70
C VAL A 147 32.38 -7.76 -13.29
N THR A 148 32.71 -8.65 -14.22
CA THR A 148 32.97 -10.08 -14.00
C THR A 148 34.42 -10.24 -13.57
#